data_AF-A0A161SJC1-F1
#
_entry.id   AF-A0A161SJC1-F1
#
_cell.length_a   1.000
_cell.length_b   1.000
_cell.length_c   1.000
_cell.angle_alpha   90.00
_cell.angle_beta   90.00
_cell.angle_gamma   90.00
#
_symmetry.space_group_name_H-M   'P 1'
#
loop_
_entity.id
_entity.type
_entity.pdbx_description
1 polymer ?
#
loop_
_entity_poly.entity_id
_entity_poly.type
_entity_poly.pdbx_seq_one_letter_code
_entity_poly.pdbx_strand_id
1 'polypeptide(L)'
;MTTPANTARSTKRWKAQIGENEFQGHTSAIDYNPNYTGSSWKGGDNNTLSEVTPGDPTIALTMAQDTENADSLWRLFHDSPAGTPLTLIWYPHYDGTFALSVDLKTLKPQLVTNRSGGIPEVTLTLPCSEAVTYLADEPEG
;
A
#
# COMPACT_ATOMS: atom_id res chain seq x y z
N MET A 1 12.24 -1.20 34.21
CA MET A 1 12.79 -0.84 32.89
C MET A 1 11.90 0.24 32.31
N THR A 2 12.42 1.41 32.04
CA THR A 2 11.69 2.51 31.37
C THR A 2 11.80 2.30 29.86
N THR A 3 10.66 2.06 29.21
CA THR A 3 10.56 1.96 27.76
C THR A 3 11.08 3.26 27.12
N PRO A 4 12.03 3.22 26.17
CA PRO A 4 12.50 4.42 25.50
C PRO A 4 11.33 5.07 24.75
N ALA A 5 11.23 6.40 24.81
CA ALA A 5 10.23 7.15 24.08
C ALA A 5 10.41 6.90 22.58
N ASN A 6 9.38 6.35 21.93
CA ASN A 6 9.38 6.12 20.50
C ASN A 6 9.34 7.48 19.77
N THR A 7 10.51 7.94 19.32
CA THR A 7 10.69 9.19 18.56
C THR A 7 10.53 9.01 17.05
N ALA A 8 9.94 7.90 16.59
CA ALA A 8 9.65 7.71 15.17
C ALA A 8 8.62 8.75 14.70
N ARG A 9 9.11 9.79 14.01
CA ARG A 9 8.32 10.83 13.34
C ARG A 9 7.24 10.18 12.48
N SER A 10 5.96 10.52 12.73
CA SER A 10 4.76 10.22 11.93
C SER A 10 4.99 9.13 10.86
N THR A 11 5.16 7.90 11.32
CA THR A 11 5.33 6.73 10.46
C THR A 11 3.97 6.42 9.85
N LYS A 12 3.86 6.51 8.52
CA LYS A 12 2.63 6.20 7.79
C LYS A 12 2.15 4.81 8.20
N ARG A 13 0.94 4.76 8.77
CA ARG A 13 0.33 3.53 9.30
C ARG A 13 -0.20 2.74 8.11
N TRP A 14 0.32 1.54 7.90
CA TRP A 14 -0.26 0.58 6.98
C TRP A 14 -0.18 -0.80 7.63
N LYS A 15 -1.13 -1.65 7.26
CA LYS A 15 -1.26 -3.03 7.71
C LYS A 15 -1.42 -3.91 6.48
N ALA A 16 -0.62 -4.96 6.38
CA ALA A 16 -0.75 -5.98 5.35
C ALA A 16 -1.19 -7.28 6.02
N GLN A 17 -2.25 -7.90 5.53
CA GLN A 17 -2.81 -9.14 6.10
C GLN A 17 -2.71 -10.30 5.09
N ILE A 18 -2.03 -11.38 5.49
CA ILE A 18 -2.02 -12.68 4.79
C ILE A 18 -2.62 -13.73 5.71
N GLY A 19 -3.87 -14.12 5.45
CA GLY A 19 -4.61 -14.99 6.37
C GLY A 19 -4.73 -14.33 7.75
N GLU A 20 -4.26 -15.00 8.80
CA GLU A 20 -4.27 -14.49 10.18
C GLU A 20 -3.05 -13.62 10.54
N ASN A 21 -2.04 -13.53 9.67
CA ASN A 21 -0.82 -12.80 9.97
C ASN A 21 -0.97 -11.31 9.60
N GLU A 22 -0.71 -10.43 10.57
CA GLU A 22 -0.69 -8.98 10.40
C GLU A 22 0.75 -8.45 10.39
N PHE A 23 1.07 -7.61 9.40
CA PHE A 23 2.37 -6.95 9.27
C PHE A 23 2.20 -5.44 9.19
N GLN A 24 3.10 -4.72 9.85
CA GLN A 24 3.10 -3.26 9.95
C GLN A 24 4.53 -2.76 9.85
N GLY A 25 4.78 -1.70 9.07
CA GLY A 25 6.15 -1.20 8.85
C GLY A 25 6.29 0.32 8.88
N HIS A 26 7.52 0.77 9.06
CA HIS A 26 7.86 2.15 9.42
C HIS A 26 8.26 3.06 8.23
N THR A 27 8.45 2.53 7.02
CA THR A 27 9.16 3.29 5.97
C THR A 27 8.67 3.01 4.55
N SER A 28 7.44 2.51 4.40
CA SER A 28 6.91 2.23 3.07
C SER A 28 6.08 3.40 2.54
N ALA A 29 6.43 3.85 1.34
CA ALA A 29 5.56 4.75 0.57
C ALA A 29 4.57 3.90 -0.22
N ILE A 30 3.29 4.25 -0.10
CA ILE A 30 2.18 3.61 -0.81
C ILE A 30 1.57 4.69 -1.72
N ASP A 31 1.52 4.41 -3.02
CA ASP A 31 0.90 5.26 -4.03
C ASP A 31 -0.13 4.44 -4.80
N TYR A 32 -1.40 4.85 -4.71
CA TYR A 32 -2.52 4.16 -5.34
C TYR A 32 -2.99 4.96 -6.55
N ASN A 33 -3.08 4.30 -7.70
CA ASN A 33 -3.56 4.88 -8.94
C ASN A 33 -4.78 4.08 -9.47
N PRO A 34 -6.00 4.65 -9.43
CA PRO A 34 -7.19 3.99 -9.96
C PRO A 34 -7.22 3.91 -11.50
N ASN A 35 -6.28 4.57 -12.19
CA ASN A 35 -6.17 4.62 -13.66
C ASN A 35 -7.45 5.08 -14.38
N TYR A 36 -8.29 5.88 -13.73
CA TYR A 36 -9.49 6.45 -14.34
C TYR A 36 -9.13 7.32 -15.55
N THR A 37 -9.82 7.09 -16.66
CA THR A 37 -9.74 7.95 -17.84
C THR A 37 -11.04 8.72 -18.01
N GLY A 38 -10.95 10.00 -18.39
CA GLY A 38 -12.11 10.84 -18.63
C GLY A 38 -12.19 11.30 -20.08
N SER A 39 -13.38 11.26 -20.66
CA SER A 39 -13.69 11.93 -21.92
C SER A 39 -14.72 13.03 -21.65
N SER A 40 -14.43 14.26 -22.06
CA SER A 40 -15.40 15.36 -21.99
C SER A 40 -15.84 15.75 -23.38
N TRP A 41 -17.14 15.68 -23.64
CA TRP A 41 -17.75 16.22 -24.86
C TRP A 41 -18.47 17.52 -24.52
N LYS A 42 -18.21 18.57 -25.31
CA LYS A 42 -18.99 19.81 -25.29
C LYS A 42 -19.95 19.83 -26.47
N GLY A 43 -21.24 19.83 -26.17
CA GLY A 43 -22.31 20.04 -27.15
C GLY A 43 -22.37 21.49 -27.63
N GLY A 44 -23.04 21.70 -28.77
CA GLY A 44 -23.22 23.03 -29.37
C GLY A 44 -24.10 24.00 -28.56
N ASP A 45 -24.78 23.50 -27.53
CA ASP A 45 -25.63 24.22 -26.58
C ASP A 45 -24.93 24.51 -25.24
N ASN A 46 -23.60 24.36 -25.18
CA ASN A 46 -22.77 24.44 -23.96
C ASN A 46 -23.03 23.34 -22.92
N ASN A 47 -23.80 22.30 -23.24
CA ASN A 47 -23.90 21.14 -22.35
C ASN A 47 -22.56 20.37 -22.36
N THR A 48 -22.04 20.10 -21.17
CA THR A 48 -20.85 19.28 -20.99
C THR A 48 -21.28 17.93 -20.46
N LEU A 49 -21.01 16.88 -21.23
CA LEU A 49 -21.10 15.50 -20.77
C LEU A 49 -19.69 15.02 -20.46
N SER A 50 -19.48 14.60 -19.22
CA SER A 50 -18.22 14.00 -18.77
C SER A 50 -18.48 12.53 -18.47
N GLU A 51 -17.79 11.66 -19.20
CA GLU A 51 -17.77 10.23 -18.92
C GLU A 51 -16.47 9.87 -18.23
N VAL A 52 -16.57 9.16 -17.11
CA VAL A 52 -15.43 8.57 -16.41
C VAL A 52 -15.48 7.07 -16.67
N THR A 53 -14.43 6.54 -17.28
CA THR A 53 -14.27 5.10 -17.48
C THR A 53 -13.36 4.56 -16.38
N PRO A 54 -13.82 3.56 -15.59
CA PRO A 54 -12.96 2.84 -14.66
C PRO A 54 -11.76 2.23 -15.39
N GLY A 55 -10.55 2.45 -14.88
CA GLY A 55 -9.34 1.80 -15.38
C GLY A 55 -8.97 0.57 -14.54
N ASP A 56 -7.89 -0.11 -14.92
CA ASP A 56 -7.32 -1.22 -14.14
C ASP A 56 -6.47 -0.64 -12.99
N PRO A 57 -6.87 -0.75 -11.71
CA PRO A 57 -6.17 -0.08 -10.62
C PRO A 57 -4.77 -0.67 -10.36
N THR A 58 -3.81 0.20 -10.05
CA THR A 58 -2.46 -0.19 -9.66
C THR A 58 -2.03 0.47 -8.36
N ILE A 59 -1.13 -0.21 -7.64
CA ILE A 59 -0.55 0.30 -6.40
C ILE A 59 0.96 0.14 -6.44
N ALA A 60 1.69 1.20 -6.11
CA ALA A 60 3.13 1.21 -5.98
C ALA A 60 3.52 1.17 -4.49
N LEU A 61 4.27 0.13 -4.12
CA LEU A 61 4.77 -0.10 -2.76
C LEU A 61 6.28 0.06 -2.77
N THR A 62 6.79 1.13 -2.16
CA THR A 62 8.22 1.31 -1.91
C THR A 62 8.56 0.71 -0.56
N MET A 63 9.53 -0.18 -0.51
CA MET A 63 9.89 -0.95 0.69
C MET A 63 11.40 -0.90 0.90
N ALA A 64 11.82 -0.65 2.13
CA ALA A 64 13.21 -0.88 2.51
C ALA A 64 13.50 -2.39 2.48
N GLN A 65 14.59 -2.80 1.83
CA GLN A 65 15.12 -4.16 1.81
C GLN A 65 15.75 -4.49 3.17
N ASP A 66 14.89 -4.57 4.18
CA ASP A 66 15.26 -4.92 5.53
C ASP A 66 15.30 -6.44 5.66
N THR A 67 16.50 -7.00 5.52
CA THR A 67 16.76 -8.43 5.65
C THR A 67 16.90 -8.88 7.10
N GLU A 68 17.01 -7.96 8.05
CA GLU A 68 17.26 -8.24 9.47
C GLU A 68 15.95 -8.31 10.26
N ASN A 69 14.95 -7.53 9.86
CA ASN A 69 13.62 -7.55 10.45
C ASN A 69 12.66 -8.49 9.69
N ALA A 70 12.30 -9.61 10.33
CA ALA A 70 11.37 -10.60 9.79
C ALA A 70 9.96 -10.02 9.50
N ASP A 71 9.56 -8.96 10.20
CA ASP A 71 8.25 -8.34 10.07
C ASP A 71 8.22 -7.24 8.99
N SER A 72 9.32 -7.03 8.26
CA SER A 72 9.37 -6.01 7.22
C SER A 72 8.47 -6.37 6.04
N LEU A 73 7.89 -5.35 5.39
CA LEU A 73 7.08 -5.56 4.17
C LEU A 73 7.89 -6.27 3.09
N TRP A 74 9.18 -5.93 2.99
CA TRP A 74 10.07 -6.59 2.04
C TRP A 74 10.20 -8.07 2.36
N ARG A 75 10.35 -8.48 3.63
CA ARG A 75 10.38 -9.90 4.02
C ARG A 75 9.06 -10.59 3.73
N LEU A 76 7.92 -9.95 4.00
CA LEU A 76 6.61 -10.50 3.65
C LEU A 76 6.51 -10.85 2.16
N PHE A 77 6.87 -9.91 1.29
CA PHE A 77 6.86 -10.12 -0.15
C PHE A 77 7.96 -11.10 -0.62
N HIS A 78 9.13 -11.06 0.01
CA HIS A 78 10.26 -11.92 -0.33
C HIS A 78 10.02 -13.38 0.06
N ASP A 79 9.38 -13.65 1.19
CA ASP A 79 9.23 -15.00 1.74
C ASP A 79 7.94 -15.67 1.23
N SER A 80 6.86 -14.90 1.02
CA SER A 80 5.61 -15.40 0.47
C SER A 80 5.79 -15.89 -0.99
N PRO A 81 5.22 -17.04 -1.39
CA PRO A 81 5.15 -17.43 -2.80
C PRO A 81 4.61 -16.30 -3.68
N ALA A 82 5.10 -16.17 -4.91
CA ALA A 82 4.54 -15.18 -5.83
C ALA A 82 3.10 -15.57 -6.19
N GLY A 83 2.20 -14.58 -6.28
CA GLY A 83 0.79 -14.80 -6.56
C GLY A 83 -0.07 -15.06 -5.32
N THR A 84 0.51 -15.06 -4.11
CA THR A 84 -0.24 -15.22 -2.86
C THR A 84 -1.17 -14.01 -2.68
N PRO A 85 -2.48 -14.23 -2.42
CA PRO A 85 -3.41 -13.15 -2.11
C PRO A 85 -3.00 -12.40 -0.84
N LEU A 86 -3.08 -11.07 -0.89
CA LEU A 86 -2.78 -10.16 0.21
C LEU A 86 -3.82 -9.04 0.24
N THR A 87 -4.31 -8.71 1.43
CA THR A 87 -5.09 -7.48 1.63
C THR A 87 -4.18 -6.42 2.25
N LEU A 88 -4.06 -5.28 1.58
CA LEU A 88 -3.31 -4.13 2.07
C LEU A 88 -4.28 -3.06 2.56
N ILE A 89 -4.14 -2.70 3.83
CA ILE A 89 -4.87 -1.62 4.49
C ILE A 89 -3.87 -0.48 4.73
N TRP A 90 -4.20 0.74 4.34
CA TRP A 90 -3.36 1.90 4.63
C TRP A 90 -4.18 3.11 5.05
N TYR A 91 -3.55 3.98 5.85
CA TYR A 91 -4.17 5.19 6.37
C TYR A 91 -3.55 6.39 5.62
N PRO A 92 -4.24 6.96 4.61
CA PRO A 92 -3.66 7.99 3.76
C PRO A 92 -3.49 9.32 4.51
N HIS A 93 -4.37 9.59 5.45
CA HIS A 93 -4.32 10.78 6.28
C HIS A 93 -3.48 10.54 7.53
N TYR A 94 -2.72 11.57 7.90
CA TYR A 94 -1.83 11.54 9.07
C TYR A 94 -2.58 11.36 10.39
N ASP A 95 -3.86 11.75 10.42
CA ASP A 95 -4.74 11.63 11.59
C ASP A 95 -5.32 10.21 11.76
N GLY A 96 -5.16 9.34 10.76
CA GLY A 96 -5.68 7.98 10.76
C GLY A 96 -7.21 7.90 10.81
N THR A 97 -7.92 8.98 10.47
CA THR A 97 -9.39 9.08 10.55
C THR A 97 -10.10 8.21 9.53
N PHE A 98 -9.41 7.82 8.46
CA PHE A 98 -9.89 6.80 7.54
C PHE A 98 -8.74 5.92 7.06
N ALA A 99 -9.13 4.72 6.68
CA ALA A 99 -8.27 3.75 6.03
C ALA A 99 -8.91 3.29 4.72
N LEU A 100 -8.05 2.88 3.80
CA LEU A 100 -8.42 2.24 2.56
C LEU A 100 -7.88 0.82 2.56
N SER A 101 -8.59 -0.09 1.92
CA SER A 101 -8.13 -1.45 1.68
C SER A 101 -8.18 -1.80 0.20
N VAL A 102 -7.18 -2.54 -0.26
CA VAL A 102 -7.14 -3.17 -1.58
C VAL A 102 -6.72 -4.63 -1.46
N ASP A 103 -7.21 -5.45 -2.37
CA ASP A 103 -6.72 -6.81 -2.56
C ASP A 103 -5.69 -6.82 -3.69
N LEU A 104 -4.57 -7.51 -3.45
CA LEU A 104 -3.49 -7.65 -4.41
C LEU A 104 -2.85 -9.03 -4.31
N LYS A 105 -1.90 -9.31 -5.19
CA LYS A 105 -1.08 -10.54 -5.14
C LYS A 105 0.39 -10.20 -4.92
N THR A 106 1.06 -11.00 -4.09
CA THR A 106 2.50 -10.86 -3.86
C THR A 106 3.31 -11.02 -5.14
N LEU A 107 4.37 -10.23 -5.27
CA LEU A 107 5.39 -10.35 -6.30
C LEU A 107 6.75 -10.40 -5.62
N LYS A 108 7.68 -11.23 -6.11
CA LYS A 108 9.02 -11.28 -5.51
C LYS A 108 9.73 -9.94 -5.71
N PRO A 109 10.15 -9.26 -4.63
CA PRO A 109 10.88 -8.02 -4.75
C PRO A 109 12.28 -8.29 -5.30
N GLN A 110 12.81 -7.34 -6.07
CA GLN A 110 14.19 -7.41 -6.51
C GLN A 110 15.14 -7.38 -5.31
N LEU A 111 16.24 -8.12 -5.41
CA LEU A 111 17.31 -8.07 -4.43
C LEU A 111 18.40 -7.11 -4.92
N VAL A 112 18.55 -5.99 -4.24
CA VAL A 112 19.62 -5.02 -4.49
C VAL A 112 20.84 -5.42 -3.65
N THR A 113 21.93 -5.75 -4.32
CA THR A 113 23.19 -6.22 -3.68
C THR A 113 24.31 -5.19 -3.70
N ASN A 114 24.22 -4.16 -4.54
CA ASN A 114 25.18 -3.06 -4.60
C ASN A 114 24.83 -1.99 -3.56
N ARG A 115 25.56 -1.97 -2.44
CA ARG A 115 25.35 -0.99 -1.35
C ARG A 115 26.39 0.13 -1.43
N SER A 116 25.93 1.38 -1.49
CA SER A 116 26.75 2.60 -1.29
C SER A 116 26.43 3.32 0.03
N GLY A 117 25.99 2.55 1.04
CA GLY A 117 25.53 3.05 2.35
C GLY A 117 23.99 3.13 2.44
N GLY A 118 23.44 2.73 3.59
CA GLY A 118 21.98 2.69 3.83
C GLY A 118 21.30 1.35 3.50
N ILE A 119 20.05 1.19 3.94
CA ILE A 119 19.18 0.07 3.54
C ILE A 119 18.59 0.43 2.16
N PRO A 120 18.80 -0.39 1.11
CA PRO A 120 18.27 -0.07 -0.21
C PRO A 120 16.73 -0.14 -0.22
N GLU A 121 16.09 0.70 -1.02
CA GLU A 121 14.64 0.70 -1.21
C GLU A 121 14.29 0.07 -2.57
N VAL A 122 13.19 -0.68 -2.59
CA VAL A 122 12.67 -1.37 -3.78
C VAL A 122 11.22 -0.98 -3.95
N THR A 123 10.84 -0.56 -5.16
CA THR A 123 9.44 -0.24 -5.50
C THR A 123 8.83 -1.37 -6.32
N LEU A 124 7.67 -1.86 -5.90
CA LEU A 124 6.84 -2.78 -6.67
C LEU A 124 5.56 -2.10 -7.11
N THR A 125 5.26 -2.16 -8.41
CA THR A 125 3.97 -1.76 -8.95
C THR A 125 3.14 -3.00 -9.21
N LEU A 126 1.97 -3.08 -8.58
CA LEU A 126 1.12 -4.27 -8.56
C LEU A 126 -0.27 -3.90 -9.08
N PRO A 127 -0.91 -4.75 -9.91
CA PRO A 127 -2.34 -4.66 -10.12
C PRO A 127 -3.06 -4.97 -8.80
N CYS A 128 -4.14 -4.24 -8.53
CA CYS A 128 -4.93 -4.39 -7.31
C CYS A 128 -6.42 -4.20 -7.59
N SER A 129 -7.25 -4.54 -6.61
CA SER A 129 -8.67 -4.20 -6.64
C SER A 129 -8.88 -2.69 -6.59
N GLU A 130 -10.11 -2.25 -6.87
CA GLU A 130 -10.53 -0.90 -6.50
C GLU A 130 -10.41 -0.72 -4.98
N ALA A 131 -9.94 0.47 -4.57
CA ALA A 131 -9.79 0.79 -3.16
C ALA A 131 -11.16 1.01 -2.52
N VAL A 132 -11.40 0.36 -1.39
CA VAL A 132 -12.62 0.54 -0.59
C VAL A 132 -12.28 1.13 0.77
N THR A 133 -13.21 1.88 1.36
CA THR A 133 -13.05 2.38 2.73
C THR A 133 -13.00 1.19 3.69
N TYR A 134 -11.91 1.08 4.43
CA TYR A 134 -11.77 0.10 5.49
C TYR A 134 -12.51 0.61 6.74
N LEU A 135 -13.56 -0.11 7.13
CA LEU A 135 -14.22 0.05 8.41
C LEU A 135 -13.63 -1.03 9.32
N ALA A 136 -12.87 -0.64 10.35
CA ALA A 136 -12.48 -1.58 11.38
C ALA A 136 -13.77 -2.08 12.04
N ASP A 137 -14.02 -3.39 12.03
CA ASP A 137 -15.08 -3.96 12.85
C ASP A 137 -14.82 -3.47 14.29
N GLU A 138 -15.81 -2.80 14.88
CA GLU A 138 -15.72 -2.41 16.29
C GLU A 138 -15.41 -3.68 17.10
N PRO A 139 -14.45 -3.64 18.04
CA PRO A 139 -14.32 -4.75 18.96
C PRO A 139 -15.68 -4.87 19.68
N GLU A 140 -16.33 -6.02 19.56
CA GLU A 140 -17.47 -6.36 20.41
C GLU A 140 -17.07 -6.08 21.86
N GLY A 141 -17.72 -5.10 22.47
CA GLY A 141 -17.51 -4.70 23.85
C GLY A 141 -17.96 -5.76 24.86
#